data_AF-A0A963TI57-F1
#
_entry.id   AF-A0A963TI57-F1
#
_cell.length_a   1.000
_cell.length_b   1.000
_cell.length_c   1.000
_cell.angle_alpha   90.00
_cell.angle_beta   90.00
_cell.angle_gamma   90.00
#
_symmetry.space_group_name_H-M   'P 1'
#
loop_
_entity.id
_entity.type
_entity.pdbx_description
1 polymer ?
#
loop_
_entity_poly.entity_id
_entity_poly.type
_entity_poly.pdbx_seq_one_letter_code
_entity_poly.pdbx_strand_id
1 'polypeptide(L)'
;RDQLPDPKIEAVEGTGTVPAYRGIAYVVFEDLDVTRFGNRVPQFSFEVFRAAQGPGTQDVSDLRSGVRGVAMIPGTGEYALATTPVHYSDGLGRNISANVHSPSGGTDFAVSLRALREELPNCGSVSLVVSWFGGDLRCGECEVRPKVEDAARDGQGMPWTAGGIARAAAAQVVRKDDRPVYGGTPADASVVEAIAAIRAGGQEVMFCPFLLMEQLEGNGLADPWSGAADQPVL
;
A
#
# COMPACT_ATOMS: atom_id res chain seq x y z
N ARG A 1 7.43 14.10 30.62
CA ARG A 1 7.41 14.64 32.02
C ARG A 1 8.77 15.20 32.44
N ASP A 2 9.79 14.82 31.70
CA ASP A 2 11.23 15.07 31.73
C ASP A 2 11.68 16.30 30.92
N GLN A 3 10.74 17.02 30.29
CA GLN A 3 11.04 18.23 29.53
C GLN A 3 11.83 19.25 30.38
N LEU A 4 12.85 19.82 29.76
CA LEU A 4 13.73 20.85 30.29
C LEU A 4 13.28 22.24 29.81
N PRO A 5 13.74 23.33 30.46
CA PRO A 5 13.57 24.69 29.93
C PRO A 5 14.02 24.80 28.48
N ASP A 6 13.32 25.62 27.71
CA ASP A 6 13.67 25.85 26.31
C ASP A 6 15.00 26.62 26.22
N PRO A 7 16.00 26.11 25.47
CA PRO A 7 17.30 26.74 25.42
C PRO A 7 17.29 28.12 24.73
N LYS A 8 16.38 28.37 23.77
CA LYS A 8 16.26 29.67 23.12
C LYS A 8 15.61 30.69 24.03
N ILE A 9 14.55 30.32 24.73
CA ILE A 9 13.92 31.21 25.70
C ILE A 9 14.91 31.53 26.82
N GLU A 10 15.68 30.55 27.32
CA GLU A 10 16.72 30.79 28.34
C GLU A 10 17.85 31.70 27.84
N ALA A 11 18.20 31.64 26.56
CA ALA A 11 19.20 32.53 25.99
C ALA A 11 18.77 34.01 26.02
N VAL A 12 17.47 34.29 26.00
CA VAL A 12 16.89 35.65 26.04
C VAL A 12 16.57 36.09 27.46
N GLU A 13 15.89 35.24 28.23
CA GLU A 13 15.36 35.56 29.56
C GLU A 13 16.36 35.25 30.70
N GLY A 14 17.43 34.53 30.41
CA GLY A 14 18.48 34.13 31.35
C GLY A 14 18.37 32.67 31.82
N THR A 15 19.51 32.05 32.10
CA THR A 15 19.56 30.66 32.59
C THR A 15 18.86 30.52 33.95
N GLY A 16 17.98 29.53 34.08
CA GLY A 16 17.27 29.24 35.32
C GLY A 16 16.09 30.16 35.64
N THR A 17 15.79 31.13 34.78
CA THR A 17 14.60 32.00 34.92
C THR A 17 13.40 31.46 34.12
N VAL A 18 13.63 30.55 33.18
CA VAL A 18 12.60 29.99 32.31
C VAL A 18 12.04 28.70 32.89
N PRO A 19 10.70 28.59 33.04
CA PRO A 19 10.09 27.33 33.46
C PRO A 19 10.16 26.29 32.34
N ALA A 20 10.25 25.02 32.71
CA ALA A 20 10.32 23.91 31.77
C ALA A 20 9.00 23.55 31.05
N TYR A 21 7.93 24.32 31.28
CA TYR A 21 6.55 24.11 30.77
C TYR A 21 6.10 22.63 30.68
N ARG A 22 6.43 21.83 31.71
CA ARG A 22 6.23 20.38 31.67
C ARG A 22 4.75 20.02 31.51
N GLY A 23 4.47 19.13 30.57
CA GLY A 23 3.10 18.66 30.30
C GLY A 23 2.39 19.47 29.21
N ILE A 24 3.04 20.48 28.65
CA ILE A 24 2.58 21.26 27.50
C ILE A 24 3.59 21.06 26.37
N ALA A 25 3.12 20.74 25.17
CA ALA A 25 3.93 20.83 23.96
C ALA A 25 3.85 22.26 23.44
N TYR A 26 5.00 22.92 23.28
CA TYR A 26 5.09 24.26 22.71
C TYR A 26 6.03 24.25 21.49
N VAL A 27 5.81 25.20 20.58
CA VAL A 27 6.65 25.43 19.41
C VAL A 27 7.29 26.81 19.56
N VAL A 28 8.61 26.88 19.49
CA VAL A 28 9.36 28.15 19.54
C VAL A 28 9.79 28.50 18.12
N PHE A 29 9.50 29.73 17.72
CA PHE A 29 10.02 30.30 16.47
C PHE A 29 11.22 31.19 16.79
N GLU A 30 12.33 30.95 16.10
CA GLU A 30 13.50 31.82 16.19
C GLU A 30 13.53 32.75 14.99
N ASP A 31 13.62 34.06 15.25
CA ASP A 31 13.89 35.09 14.24
C ASP A 31 12.99 34.98 12.99
N LEU A 32 11.72 34.63 13.20
CA LEU A 32 10.76 34.41 12.12
C LEU A 32 10.48 35.71 11.36
N ASP A 33 10.83 35.74 10.08
CA ASP A 33 10.51 36.87 9.21
C ASP A 33 9.00 37.00 8.98
N VAL A 34 8.43 38.07 9.54
CA VAL A 34 7.00 38.41 9.43
C VAL A 34 6.68 39.32 8.25
N THR A 35 7.68 39.71 7.45
CA THR A 35 7.50 40.62 6.30
C THR A 35 6.47 40.08 5.31
N ARG A 36 6.53 38.78 5.00
CA ARG A 36 5.57 38.11 4.11
C ARG A 36 4.14 38.05 4.65
N PHE A 37 3.95 38.29 5.95
CA PHE A 37 2.66 38.32 6.62
C PHE A 37 2.16 39.76 6.88
N GLY A 38 2.72 40.74 6.15
CA GLY A 38 2.36 42.14 6.31
C GLY A 38 2.88 42.75 7.62
N ASN A 39 4.04 42.28 8.10
CA ASN A 39 4.65 42.70 9.37
C ASN A 39 3.75 42.49 10.60
N ARG A 40 2.94 41.43 10.57
CA ARG A 40 2.07 41.00 11.67
C ARG A 40 2.32 39.55 12.00
N VAL A 41 2.10 39.18 13.25
CA VAL A 41 2.11 37.76 13.66
C VAL A 41 0.92 37.08 12.98
N PRO A 42 1.13 36.09 12.10
CA PRO A 42 0.03 35.38 11.47
C PRO A 42 -0.62 34.41 12.44
N GLN A 43 -1.81 33.92 12.10
CA GLN A 43 -2.35 32.75 12.76
C GLN A 43 -1.64 31.50 12.25
N PHE A 44 -1.08 30.71 13.16
CA PHE A 44 -0.50 29.41 12.83
C PHE A 44 -1.51 28.31 13.09
N SER A 45 -1.55 27.34 12.20
CA SER A 45 -2.24 26.06 12.40
C SER A 45 -1.21 24.96 12.28
N PHE A 46 -1.28 23.98 13.18
CA PHE A 46 -0.35 22.86 13.22
C PHE A 46 -1.13 21.55 13.18
N GLU A 47 -0.65 20.60 12.38
CA GLU A 47 -1.05 19.21 12.50
C GLU A 47 -0.21 18.58 13.63
N VAL A 48 -0.88 18.02 14.63
CA VAL A 48 -0.22 17.49 15.83
C VAL A 48 -0.64 16.05 16.06
N PHE A 49 0.34 15.16 16.10
CA PHE A 49 0.14 13.77 16.47
C PHE A 49 0.48 13.59 17.96
N ARG A 50 -0.47 13.06 18.74
CA ARG A 50 -0.29 12.79 20.16
C ARG A 50 -0.74 11.36 20.47
N ALA A 51 0.20 10.55 20.95
CA ALA A 51 -0.09 9.22 21.49
C ALA A 51 -1.11 9.30 22.64
N ALA A 52 -1.99 8.30 22.74
CA ALA A 52 -2.90 8.15 23.86
C ALA A 52 -2.12 7.93 25.17
N GLN A 53 -2.62 8.52 26.26
CA GLN A 53 -1.98 8.50 27.57
C GLN A 53 -3.03 8.15 28.63
N GLY A 54 -2.69 7.25 29.56
CA GLY A 54 -3.52 6.96 30.73
C GLY A 54 -3.41 5.52 31.21
N PRO A 55 -4.12 5.17 32.30
CA PRO A 55 -4.29 3.77 32.70
C PRO A 55 -4.93 2.99 31.55
N GLY A 56 -4.29 1.90 31.11
CA GLY A 56 -4.75 1.08 29.97
C GLY A 56 -4.04 1.34 28.63
N THR A 57 -3.17 2.36 28.53
CA THR A 57 -2.38 2.64 27.31
C THR A 57 -0.90 2.30 27.47
N GLN A 58 -0.54 1.51 28.49
CA GLN A 58 0.87 1.22 28.83
C GLN A 58 1.54 0.26 27.83
N ASP A 59 0.76 -0.65 27.22
CA ASP A 59 1.29 -1.62 26.25
C ASP A 59 1.24 -1.12 24.80
N VAL A 60 0.27 -0.24 24.50
CA VAL A 60 0.09 0.38 23.17
C VAL A 60 -0.33 1.83 23.37
N SER A 61 0.61 2.74 23.21
CA SER A 61 0.36 4.19 23.38
C SER A 61 -0.16 4.84 22.10
N ASP A 62 0.12 4.26 20.93
CA ASP A 62 -0.33 4.77 19.64
C ASP A 62 -0.46 3.64 18.60
N LEU A 63 -1.12 3.95 17.49
CA LEU A 63 -1.27 3.01 16.37
C LEU A 63 0.09 2.56 15.82
N ARG A 64 1.07 3.48 15.76
CA ARG A 64 2.42 3.22 15.26
C ARG A 64 3.13 2.09 16.00
N SER A 65 3.02 2.07 17.32
CA SER A 65 3.59 1.07 18.20
C SER A 65 2.71 -0.18 18.32
N GLY A 66 1.40 -0.04 18.14
CA GLY A 66 0.41 -1.11 18.26
C GLY A 66 0.29 -2.03 17.05
N VAL A 67 0.53 -1.52 15.84
CA VAL A 67 0.40 -2.34 14.62
C VAL A 67 1.57 -3.32 14.52
N ARG A 68 1.26 -4.61 14.68
CA ARG A 68 2.23 -5.72 14.56
C ARG A 68 2.20 -6.40 13.20
N GLY A 69 1.13 -6.23 12.43
CA GLY A 69 1.04 -6.76 11.09
C GLY A 69 0.03 -6.06 10.21
N VAL A 70 0.21 -6.19 8.91
CA VAL A 70 -0.62 -5.57 7.88
C VAL A 70 -1.00 -6.58 6.81
N ALA A 71 -2.15 -6.38 6.17
CA ALA A 71 -2.44 -6.96 4.87
C ALA A 71 -1.95 -5.99 3.79
N MET A 72 -1.00 -6.45 2.98
CA MET A 72 -0.41 -5.65 1.92
C MET A 72 -1.24 -5.80 0.65
N ILE A 73 -1.86 -4.68 0.28
CA ILE A 73 -2.72 -4.51 -0.90
C ILE A 73 -2.12 -3.40 -1.78
N PRO A 74 -2.40 -3.38 -3.11
CA PRO A 74 -3.34 -4.23 -3.84
C PRO A 74 -2.82 -5.66 -4.06
N GLY A 75 -3.75 -6.63 -4.15
CA GLY A 75 -3.43 -8.01 -4.54
C GLY A 75 -3.44 -8.25 -6.06
N THR A 76 -3.83 -7.24 -6.83
CA THR A 76 -3.93 -7.21 -8.29
C THR A 76 -2.93 -6.24 -8.90
N GLY A 77 -2.64 -6.43 -10.18
CA GLY A 77 -1.67 -5.67 -10.95
C GLY A 77 -0.47 -6.57 -11.25
N GLU A 78 -0.30 -6.88 -12.54
CA GLU A 78 0.63 -7.90 -13.04
C GLU A 78 2.07 -7.74 -12.54
N TYR A 79 2.51 -6.50 -12.30
CA TYR A 79 3.86 -6.16 -11.83
C TYR A 79 3.87 -5.29 -10.57
N ALA A 80 2.72 -5.12 -9.92
CA ALA A 80 2.56 -4.20 -8.79
C ALA A 80 3.41 -4.58 -7.58
N LEU A 81 3.73 -5.88 -7.42
CA LEU A 81 4.55 -6.40 -6.33
C LEU A 81 6.05 -6.41 -6.64
N ALA A 82 6.45 -6.11 -7.88
CA ALA A 82 7.85 -6.15 -8.28
C ALA A 82 8.64 -5.01 -7.64
N THR A 83 9.84 -5.34 -7.17
CA THR A 83 10.83 -4.42 -6.63
C THR A 83 11.74 -3.88 -7.73
N THR A 84 11.84 -4.60 -8.85
CA THR A 84 12.52 -4.18 -10.08
C THR A 84 11.57 -3.36 -10.97
N PRO A 85 12.03 -2.23 -11.56
CA PRO A 85 11.24 -1.48 -12.53
C PRO A 85 10.85 -2.32 -13.74
N VAL A 86 9.56 -2.38 -14.05
CA VAL A 86 9.03 -3.04 -15.24
C VAL A 86 8.40 -1.98 -16.15
N HIS A 87 8.57 -2.15 -17.46
CA HIS A 87 8.05 -1.24 -18.47
C HIS A 87 7.30 -1.99 -19.57
N TYR A 88 6.25 -1.38 -20.08
CA TYR A 88 5.61 -1.80 -21.34
C TYR A 88 6.26 -1.05 -22.50
N SER A 89 6.57 -1.77 -23.58
CA SER A 89 6.92 -1.14 -24.85
C SER A 89 5.64 -0.69 -25.54
N ASP A 90 5.54 0.61 -25.82
CA ASP A 90 4.38 1.22 -26.46
C ASP A 90 4.82 1.89 -27.79
N GLY A 91 5.51 1.12 -28.63
CA GLY A 91 6.06 1.57 -29.90
C GLY A 91 7.52 2.03 -29.84
N LEU A 92 8.02 2.56 -30.96
CA LEU A 92 9.44 2.91 -31.14
C LEU A 92 9.88 3.97 -30.13
N GLY A 93 10.76 3.58 -29.21
CA GLY A 93 11.36 4.48 -28.21
C GLY A 93 10.42 4.97 -27.11
N ARG A 94 9.19 4.47 -27.03
CA ARG A 94 8.22 4.84 -25.99
C ARG A 94 8.05 3.67 -25.01
N ASN A 95 8.47 3.91 -23.77
CA ASN A 95 8.28 2.98 -22.66
C ASN A 95 7.36 3.61 -21.61
N ILE A 96 6.36 2.85 -21.17
CA ILE A 96 5.46 3.24 -20.08
C ILE A 96 5.81 2.38 -18.88
N SER A 97 5.96 2.97 -17.69
CA SER A 97 6.20 2.16 -16.50
C SER A 97 4.97 1.36 -16.11
N ALA A 98 5.18 0.12 -15.67
CA ALA A 98 4.15 -0.75 -15.13
C ALA A 98 4.02 -0.64 -13.60
N ASN A 99 5.06 -0.16 -12.90
CA ASN A 99 5.13 -0.20 -11.43
C ASN A 99 5.99 0.93 -10.80
N VAL A 100 6.17 2.04 -11.51
CA VAL A 100 6.84 3.25 -11.01
C VAL A 100 5.91 4.44 -11.27
N HIS A 101 4.98 4.66 -10.34
CA HIS A 101 4.02 5.75 -10.38
C HIS A 101 4.25 6.78 -9.26
N SER A 102 4.98 6.40 -8.21
CA SER A 102 5.35 7.31 -7.12
C SER A 102 6.45 8.31 -7.53
N PRO A 103 6.31 9.61 -7.17
CA PRO A 103 7.37 10.59 -7.36
C PRO A 103 8.57 10.39 -6.41
N SER A 104 8.45 9.50 -5.41
CA SER A 104 9.51 9.24 -4.43
C SER A 104 10.71 8.47 -4.96
N GLY A 105 10.65 8.00 -6.22
CA GLY A 105 11.69 7.22 -6.87
C GLY A 105 11.71 5.75 -6.41
N GLY A 106 11.96 4.84 -7.36
CA GLY A 106 11.86 3.40 -7.14
C GLY A 106 10.48 2.84 -7.47
N THR A 107 10.32 1.52 -7.37
CA THR A 107 9.05 0.84 -7.63
C THR A 107 8.04 1.08 -6.52
N ASP A 108 6.76 1.07 -6.88
CA ASP A 108 5.66 1.39 -5.96
C ASP A 108 5.67 0.47 -4.73
N PHE A 109 5.96 -0.83 -4.92
CA PHE A 109 6.09 -1.79 -3.83
C PHE A 109 7.26 -1.47 -2.89
N ALA A 110 8.44 -1.20 -3.44
CA ALA A 110 9.64 -0.89 -2.64
C ALA A 110 9.46 0.40 -1.83
N VAL A 111 8.85 1.43 -2.44
CA VAL A 111 8.51 2.69 -1.76
C VAL A 111 7.51 2.43 -0.63
N SER A 112 6.45 1.65 -0.88
CA SER A 112 5.43 1.33 0.12
C SER A 112 6.00 0.54 1.30
N LEU A 113 6.90 -0.42 1.03
CA LEU A 113 7.55 -1.22 2.06
C LEU A 113 8.52 -0.39 2.92
N ARG A 114 9.21 0.57 2.31
CA ARG A 114 10.06 1.53 3.04
C ARG A 114 9.20 2.40 3.96
N ALA A 115 8.14 2.99 3.43
CA ALA A 115 7.21 3.80 4.23
C ALA A 115 6.61 2.99 5.39
N LEU A 116 6.21 1.73 5.15
CA LEU A 116 5.71 0.83 6.19
C LEU A 116 6.71 0.68 7.35
N ARG A 117 8.00 0.54 7.05
CA ARG A 117 9.05 0.33 8.06
C ARG A 117 9.40 1.60 8.82
N GLU A 118 9.39 2.75 8.14
CA GLU A 118 9.62 4.06 8.74
C GLU A 118 8.47 4.42 9.69
N GLU A 119 7.23 4.22 9.23
CA GLU A 119 6.03 4.62 9.95
C GLU A 119 5.59 3.60 11.00
N LEU A 120 5.71 2.30 10.75
CA LEU A 120 5.26 1.22 11.64
C LEU A 120 6.43 0.29 12.03
N PRO A 121 7.38 0.76 12.88
CA PRO A 121 8.61 0.02 13.19
C PRO A 121 8.38 -1.31 13.91
N ASN A 122 7.19 -1.48 14.49
CA ASN A 122 6.78 -2.68 15.21
C ASN A 122 6.03 -3.69 14.33
N CYS A 123 5.80 -3.38 13.05
CA CYS A 123 5.12 -4.25 12.09
C CYS A 123 6.06 -5.39 11.64
N GLY A 124 5.97 -6.51 12.35
CA GLY A 124 6.78 -7.70 12.12
C GLY A 124 6.17 -8.70 11.13
N SER A 125 4.89 -8.56 10.76
CA SER A 125 4.20 -9.54 9.90
C SER A 125 3.47 -8.89 8.73
N VAL A 126 3.65 -9.41 7.53
CA VAL A 126 2.99 -8.94 6.31
C VAL A 126 2.19 -10.09 5.67
N SER A 127 0.86 -9.94 5.64
CA SER A 127 -0.02 -10.76 4.81
C SER A 127 0.02 -10.24 3.39
N LEU A 128 0.78 -10.89 2.51
CA LEU A 128 0.93 -10.49 1.11
C LEU A 128 -0.24 -11.04 0.31
N VAL A 129 -1.14 -10.14 -0.11
CA VAL A 129 -2.34 -10.51 -0.87
C VAL A 129 -1.96 -10.76 -2.33
N VAL A 130 -2.35 -11.90 -2.89
CA VAL A 130 -2.08 -12.26 -4.29
C VAL A 130 -3.37 -12.76 -4.93
N SER A 131 -3.87 -11.99 -5.91
CA SER A 131 -5.20 -12.21 -6.46
C SER A 131 -5.24 -13.19 -7.63
N TRP A 132 -6.21 -14.08 -7.57
CA TRP A 132 -6.55 -15.08 -8.59
C TRP A 132 -8.04 -14.97 -8.90
N PHE A 133 -8.49 -15.57 -10.01
CA PHE A 133 -9.85 -15.37 -10.50
C PHE A 133 -10.68 -16.65 -10.47
N GLY A 134 -11.87 -16.55 -9.87
CA GLY A 134 -12.88 -17.59 -9.86
C GLY A 134 -14.00 -17.30 -10.87
N GLY A 135 -14.32 -18.30 -11.69
CA GLY A 135 -15.34 -18.18 -12.73
C GLY A 135 -16.76 -18.53 -12.29
N ASP A 136 -16.96 -19.06 -11.09
CA ASP A 136 -18.24 -19.59 -10.63
C ASP A 136 -18.35 -19.56 -9.09
N LEU A 137 -19.51 -19.23 -8.53
CA LEU A 137 -19.74 -19.26 -7.08
C LEU A 137 -20.01 -20.68 -6.53
N ARG A 138 -20.21 -21.68 -7.38
CA ARG A 138 -20.36 -23.09 -7.00
C ARG A 138 -18.98 -23.69 -6.81
N CYS A 139 -18.60 -23.98 -5.56
CA CYS A 139 -17.25 -24.44 -5.23
C CYS A 139 -16.77 -25.68 -6.01
N GLY A 140 -17.68 -26.59 -6.40
CA GLY A 140 -17.33 -27.78 -7.17
C GLY A 140 -17.10 -27.53 -8.68
N GLU A 141 -17.59 -26.41 -9.21
CA GLU A 141 -17.50 -26.04 -10.62
C GLU A 141 -16.53 -24.85 -10.85
N CYS A 142 -16.14 -24.17 -9.77
CA CYS A 142 -15.28 -22.98 -9.84
C CYS A 142 -13.85 -23.35 -10.23
N GLU A 143 -13.49 -23.00 -11.46
CA GLU A 143 -12.11 -23.06 -11.92
C GLU A 143 -11.37 -21.77 -11.53
N VAL A 144 -10.35 -21.93 -10.69
CA VAL A 144 -9.45 -20.86 -10.26
C VAL A 144 -8.29 -20.75 -11.26
N ARG A 145 -8.10 -19.57 -11.84
CA ARG A 145 -7.07 -19.33 -12.85
C ARG A 145 -6.42 -17.95 -12.70
N PRO A 146 -5.17 -17.77 -13.13
CA PRO A 146 -4.58 -16.46 -13.25
C PRO A 146 -5.10 -15.77 -14.52
N LYS A 147 -5.15 -14.44 -14.51
CA LYS A 147 -5.58 -13.65 -15.66
C LYS A 147 -4.71 -12.42 -15.87
N VAL A 148 -4.71 -11.92 -17.11
CA VAL A 148 -4.00 -10.70 -17.53
C VAL A 148 -4.98 -9.60 -17.90
N GLU A 149 -4.57 -8.34 -17.79
CA GLU A 149 -5.37 -7.18 -18.19
C GLU A 149 -5.41 -7.05 -19.73
N ASP A 150 -4.28 -7.30 -20.36
CA ASP A 150 -4.07 -7.18 -21.81
C ASP A 150 -3.26 -8.36 -22.34
N ALA A 151 -3.81 -9.13 -23.27
CA ALA A 151 -3.12 -10.28 -23.85
C ALA A 151 -1.90 -9.91 -24.71
N ALA A 152 -1.83 -8.67 -25.23
CA ALA A 152 -0.79 -8.23 -26.16
C ALA A 152 0.34 -7.43 -25.50
N ARG A 153 0.12 -6.89 -24.29
CA ARG A 153 1.11 -6.03 -23.60
C ARG A 153 1.82 -6.80 -22.50
N ASP A 154 3.11 -7.03 -22.67
CA ASP A 154 3.94 -7.73 -21.68
C ASP A 154 5.06 -6.84 -21.13
N GLY A 155 5.46 -7.13 -19.88
CA GLY A 155 6.50 -6.42 -19.15
C GLY A 155 7.90 -6.74 -19.66
N GLN A 156 8.62 -5.71 -20.07
CA GLN A 156 10.01 -5.81 -20.49
C GLN A 156 10.90 -6.12 -19.27
N GLY A 157 11.76 -7.13 -19.40
CA GLY A 157 12.64 -7.58 -18.31
C GLY A 157 11.98 -8.53 -17.30
N MET A 158 10.65 -8.67 -17.33
CA MET A 158 9.89 -9.60 -16.50
C MET A 158 8.69 -10.15 -17.30
N PRO A 159 8.89 -11.12 -18.20
CA PRO A 159 7.77 -11.75 -18.92
C PRO A 159 6.73 -12.29 -17.95
N TRP A 160 5.46 -11.98 -18.17
CA TRP A 160 4.42 -12.42 -17.25
C TRP A 160 4.22 -13.94 -17.30
N THR A 161 4.29 -14.55 -16.13
CA THR A 161 3.87 -15.93 -15.87
C THR A 161 3.25 -15.99 -14.49
N ALA A 162 2.23 -16.81 -14.31
CA ALA A 162 1.61 -17.08 -13.01
C ALA A 162 1.17 -18.54 -12.91
N GLY A 163 1.59 -19.23 -11.86
CA GLY A 163 1.23 -20.64 -11.65
C GLY A 163 1.63 -21.57 -12.81
N GLY A 164 2.72 -21.25 -13.51
CA GLY A 164 3.18 -21.99 -14.69
C GLY A 164 2.43 -21.67 -16.00
N ILE A 165 1.49 -20.73 -15.98
CA ILE A 165 0.77 -20.25 -17.18
C ILE A 165 1.47 -19.00 -17.70
N ALA A 166 1.86 -19.01 -18.98
CA ALA A 166 2.41 -17.85 -19.66
C ALA A 166 1.29 -16.97 -20.23
N ARG A 167 1.58 -15.68 -20.48
CA ARG A 167 0.59 -14.69 -20.97
C ARG A 167 -0.23 -15.18 -22.16
N ALA A 168 0.41 -15.82 -23.14
CA ALA A 168 -0.26 -16.32 -24.34
C ALA A 168 -1.37 -17.37 -24.08
N ALA A 169 -1.32 -18.05 -22.93
CA ALA A 169 -2.31 -19.03 -22.51
C ALA A 169 -3.26 -18.50 -21.42
N ALA A 170 -3.04 -17.29 -20.91
CA ALA A 170 -3.86 -16.71 -19.87
C ALA A 170 -5.14 -16.09 -20.43
N ALA A 171 -6.24 -16.25 -19.71
CA ALA A 171 -7.47 -15.52 -20.00
C ALA A 171 -7.31 -14.03 -19.62
N GLN A 172 -8.07 -13.16 -20.27
CA GLN A 172 -8.14 -11.76 -19.88
C GLN A 172 -9.17 -11.56 -18.76
N VAL A 173 -8.89 -10.60 -17.88
CA VAL A 173 -9.86 -10.11 -16.89
C VAL A 173 -11.08 -9.55 -17.62
N VAL A 174 -12.27 -9.78 -17.05
CA VAL A 174 -13.52 -9.26 -17.63
C VAL A 174 -13.48 -7.73 -17.76
N ARG A 175 -14.06 -7.21 -18.83
CA ARG A 175 -14.11 -5.76 -19.11
C ARG A 175 -15.54 -5.24 -18.96
N LYS A 176 -15.67 -4.04 -18.41
CA LYS A 176 -16.90 -3.26 -18.37
C LYS A 176 -16.58 -1.86 -18.89
N ASP A 177 -17.37 -1.35 -19.85
CA ASP A 177 -17.12 -0.06 -20.51
C ASP A 177 -15.69 0.09 -21.06
N ASP A 178 -15.20 -0.98 -21.69
CA ASP A 178 -13.83 -1.13 -22.25
C ASP A 178 -12.68 -0.94 -21.24
N ARG A 179 -12.96 -1.13 -19.94
CA ARG A 179 -11.95 -1.13 -18.89
C ARG A 179 -11.94 -2.48 -18.16
N PRO A 180 -10.76 -3.01 -17.82
CA PRO A 180 -10.70 -4.20 -16.98
C PRO A 180 -11.33 -3.88 -15.63
N VAL A 181 -12.17 -4.78 -15.12
CA VAL A 181 -12.88 -4.60 -13.84
C VAL A 181 -11.92 -4.71 -12.65
N TYR A 182 -10.87 -5.53 -12.81
CA TYR A 182 -9.78 -5.70 -11.85
C TYR A 182 -8.43 -5.56 -12.54
N GLY A 183 -7.36 -5.36 -11.76
CA GLY A 183 -6.00 -5.58 -12.26
C GLY A 183 -5.70 -7.07 -12.43
N GLY A 184 -4.71 -7.42 -13.23
CA GLY A 184 -4.33 -8.82 -13.49
C GLY A 184 -3.72 -9.53 -12.29
N THR A 185 -3.55 -10.84 -12.37
CA THR A 185 -2.83 -11.63 -11.37
C THR A 185 -1.36 -11.21 -11.34
N PRO A 186 -0.76 -10.91 -10.16
CA PRO A 186 0.66 -10.62 -10.07
C PRO A 186 1.53 -11.73 -10.66
N ALA A 187 2.56 -11.38 -11.42
CA ALA A 187 3.51 -12.33 -11.99
C ALA A 187 4.26 -13.07 -10.86
N ASP A 188 4.55 -14.35 -11.05
CA ASP A 188 5.28 -15.19 -10.07
C ASP A 188 6.60 -14.53 -9.65
N ALA A 189 7.34 -13.97 -10.61
CA ALA A 189 8.59 -13.25 -10.34
C ALA A 189 8.38 -12.03 -9.43
N SER A 190 7.32 -11.26 -9.64
CA SER A 190 6.99 -10.09 -8.81
C SER A 190 6.64 -10.48 -7.37
N VAL A 191 5.93 -11.61 -7.20
CA VAL A 191 5.56 -12.16 -5.89
C VAL A 191 6.81 -12.63 -5.14
N VAL A 192 7.72 -13.33 -5.84
CA VAL A 192 9.00 -13.78 -5.27
C VAL A 192 9.86 -12.59 -4.84
N GLU A 193 9.96 -11.55 -5.66
CA GLU A 193 10.65 -10.31 -5.30
C GLU A 193 10.05 -9.66 -4.05
N ALA A 194 8.72 -9.53 -3.97
CA ALA A 194 8.04 -8.99 -2.81
C ALA A 194 8.33 -9.79 -1.52
N ILE A 195 8.20 -11.12 -1.58
CA ILE A 195 8.50 -12.02 -0.45
C ILE A 195 9.94 -11.85 0.01
N ALA A 196 10.90 -11.79 -0.93
CA ALA A 196 12.30 -11.59 -0.62
C ALA A 196 12.54 -10.22 0.03
N ALA A 197 11.95 -9.15 -0.50
CA ALA A 197 12.09 -7.80 0.01
C ALA A 197 11.48 -7.63 1.41
N ILE A 198 10.31 -8.24 1.67
CA ILE A 198 9.69 -8.25 3.01
C ILE A 198 10.64 -8.92 4.02
N ARG A 199 11.12 -10.12 3.69
CA ARG A 199 12.06 -10.87 4.56
C ARG A 199 13.37 -10.14 4.79
N ALA A 200 13.89 -9.44 3.78
CA ALA A 200 15.13 -8.67 3.88
C ALA A 200 15.06 -7.54 4.93
N GLY A 201 13.86 -7.04 5.26
CA GLY A 201 13.66 -6.07 6.35
C GLY A 201 13.30 -6.69 7.69
N GLY A 202 13.47 -8.00 7.85
CA GLY A 202 13.21 -8.71 9.12
C GLY A 202 11.75 -9.00 9.42
N GLN A 203 10.86 -8.81 8.45
CA GLN A 203 9.43 -9.06 8.60
C GLN A 203 9.08 -10.48 8.12
N GLU A 204 8.20 -11.14 8.85
CA GLU A 204 7.56 -12.39 8.43
C GLU A 204 6.55 -12.13 7.32
N VAL A 205 6.39 -13.10 6.42
CA VAL A 205 5.47 -13.00 5.29
C VAL A 205 4.55 -14.20 5.23
N MET A 206 3.25 -13.92 5.16
CA MET A 206 2.20 -14.90 4.91
C MET A 206 1.67 -14.68 3.49
N PHE A 207 1.76 -15.70 2.64
CA PHE A 207 1.11 -15.66 1.33
C PHE A 207 -0.41 -15.79 1.52
N CYS A 208 -1.16 -14.80 1.06
CA CYS A 208 -2.61 -14.72 1.21
C CYS A 208 -3.27 -14.76 -0.18
N PRO A 209 -3.70 -15.94 -0.68
CA PRO A 209 -4.43 -16.02 -1.94
C PRO A 209 -5.78 -15.31 -1.78
N PHE A 210 -6.14 -14.48 -2.75
CA PHE A 210 -7.41 -13.74 -2.75
C PHE A 210 -8.17 -14.03 -4.04
N LEU A 211 -9.32 -14.70 -3.92
CA LEU A 211 -10.15 -15.06 -5.08
C LEU A 211 -11.09 -13.90 -5.43
N LEU A 212 -10.93 -13.36 -6.63
CA LEU A 212 -11.81 -12.37 -7.22
C LEU A 212 -12.82 -13.08 -8.11
N MET A 213 -14.09 -12.75 -7.90
CA MET A 213 -15.20 -13.29 -8.66
C MET A 213 -15.58 -12.32 -9.78
N GLU A 214 -15.90 -12.85 -10.96
CA GLU A 214 -16.07 -12.04 -12.18
C GLU A 214 -17.45 -12.20 -12.83
N GLN A 215 -18.47 -12.54 -12.05
CA GLN A 215 -19.84 -12.68 -12.55
C GLN A 215 -20.38 -11.30 -12.96
N LEU A 216 -20.59 -11.10 -14.27
CA LEU A 216 -21.30 -9.95 -14.81
C LEU A 216 -22.81 -10.21 -14.85
N GLU A 217 -23.58 -9.17 -15.16
CA GLU A 217 -25.02 -9.29 -15.40
C GLU A 217 -25.30 -10.28 -16.53
N GLY A 218 -26.28 -11.17 -16.34
CA GLY A 218 -26.63 -12.21 -17.31
C GLY A 218 -25.56 -13.30 -17.48
N ASN A 219 -24.85 -13.65 -16.40
CA ASN A 219 -23.81 -14.69 -16.44
C ASN A 219 -24.34 -16.11 -16.75
N GLY A 220 -25.64 -16.36 -16.60
CA GLY A 220 -26.30 -17.61 -16.91
C GLY A 220 -25.89 -18.78 -16.00
N LEU A 221 -25.23 -18.50 -14.88
CA LEU A 221 -24.83 -19.51 -13.90
C LEU A 221 -25.88 -19.60 -12.80
N ALA A 222 -26.29 -20.82 -12.47
CA ALA A 222 -27.24 -21.02 -11.38
C ALA A 222 -26.66 -20.52 -10.05
N ASP A 223 -27.43 -19.69 -9.34
CA ASP A 223 -27.06 -19.20 -8.01
C ASP A 223 -27.08 -20.36 -7.00
N PRO A 224 -25.93 -20.72 -6.39
CA PRO A 224 -25.87 -21.79 -5.39
C PRO A 224 -26.69 -21.52 -4.12
N TRP A 225 -27.00 -20.26 -3.82
CA TRP A 225 -27.73 -19.87 -2.62
C TRP A 225 -29.24 -19.75 -2.85
N SER A 226 -29.66 -19.05 -3.90
CA SER A 226 -31.09 -18.79 -4.16
C SER A 226 -31.73 -19.71 -5.19
N GLY A 227 -30.93 -20.41 -6.02
CA GLY A 227 -31.43 -21.18 -7.17
C GLY A 227 -31.88 -20.30 -8.35
N ALA A 228 -31.60 -19.00 -8.34
CA ALA A 228 -31.82 -18.12 -9.48
C ALA A 228 -31.01 -18.55 -10.72
N ALA A 229 -31.45 -18.12 -11.90
CA ALA A 229 -30.81 -18.46 -13.17
C ALA A 229 -29.43 -17.82 -13.38
N ASP A 230 -29.16 -16.72 -12.66
CA ASP A 230 -27.91 -15.98 -12.69
C ASP A 230 -27.33 -15.87 -11.28
N GLN A 231 -26.00 -15.96 -11.17
CA GLN A 231 -25.27 -15.69 -9.94
C GLN A 231 -25.23 -14.19 -9.65
N PRO A 232 -25.14 -13.78 -8.37
CA PRO A 232 -24.92 -12.38 -7.99
C PRO A 232 -23.76 -11.74 -8.76
N VAL A 233 -24.01 -10.53 -9.26
CA VAL A 233 -23.00 -9.73 -9.96
C VAL A 233 -21.94 -9.27 -8.96
N LEU A 234 -20.68 -9.20 -9.44
CA LEU A 234 -19.53 -8.67 -8.70
C LEU A 234 -19.72 -7.22 -8.22
#